data_AF-A0A927G522-F1
#
_entry.id   AF-A0A927G522-F1
#
_cell.length_a   1.000
_cell.length_b   1.000
_cell.length_c   1.000
_cell.angle_alpha   90.00
_cell.angle_beta   90.00
_cell.angle_gamma   90.00
#
_symmetry.space_group_name_H-M   'P 1'
#
loop_
_entity.id
_entity.type
_entity.pdbx_description
1 polymer ?
#
loop_
_entity_poly.entity_id
_entity_poly.type
_entity_poly.pdbx_seq_one_letter_code
_entity_poly.pdbx_strand_id
1 'polypeptide(L)'
;MNYYSYYQNGQQYYTYQPYPYYDTRSYPTNLYRQQPISGQATWTEGGTVTQCGIPWSHNEYMTAAVGTNTPYRCGQTLKIRNVSSANPKEILVEVVDRVPGFPPNRINLHRNAFRALGANPSLGVINIEIVPSPEVELEEWGKYLLAVTQAAYPGYNVTDYKFVGRSEVAPNQARQTYEFVISRDQHQMTVQGNVIYDINSNRVISFDIKEV
;
A
#
# COMPACT_ATOMS: atom_id res chain seq x y z
N MET A 1 38.27 -19.94 -46.87
CA MET A 1 39.10 -18.85 -47.44
C MET A 1 38.24 -18.10 -48.45
N ASN A 2 38.10 -16.79 -48.25
CA ASN A 2 37.79 -15.72 -49.21
C ASN A 2 36.53 -15.83 -50.10
N TYR A 3 35.80 -14.78 -50.48
CA TYR A 3 35.52 -13.41 -50.00
C TYR A 3 34.51 -12.82 -51.03
N TYR A 4 33.72 -11.82 -50.62
CA TYR A 4 32.95 -10.85 -51.43
C TYR A 4 31.59 -11.20 -52.06
N SER A 5 30.56 -10.42 -51.67
CA SER A 5 29.61 -9.75 -52.58
C SER A 5 28.98 -8.57 -51.82
N TYR A 6 29.45 -7.35 -52.05
CA TYR A 6 28.87 -6.30 -52.91
C TYR A 6 27.59 -5.63 -52.35
N TYR A 7 27.75 -4.34 -52.07
CA TYR A 7 26.71 -3.35 -51.80
C TYR A 7 25.75 -3.21 -52.96
N GLN A 8 24.45 -3.00 -52.68
CA GLN A 8 23.69 -2.01 -53.43
C GLN A 8 22.56 -1.36 -52.62
N ASN A 9 22.51 -0.04 -52.79
CA ASN A 9 21.60 0.93 -52.23
C ASN A 9 20.24 0.88 -52.94
N GLY A 10 19.14 1.03 -52.21
CA GLY A 10 17.80 1.17 -52.80
C GLY A 10 16.91 2.03 -51.92
N GLN A 11 16.86 3.33 -52.22
CA GLN A 11 15.91 4.26 -51.63
C GLN A 11 14.49 3.97 -52.15
N GLN A 12 13.50 3.90 -51.25
CA GLN A 12 12.08 3.88 -51.63
C GLN A 12 11.29 4.96 -50.90
N TYR A 13 10.92 5.94 -51.72
CA TYR A 13 9.75 6.81 -51.73
C TYR A 13 8.66 6.51 -50.68
N TYR A 14 8.38 7.52 -49.85
CA TYR A 14 7.20 7.62 -49.01
C TYR A 14 5.97 7.96 -49.85
N THR A 15 4.96 7.09 -49.81
CA THR A 15 3.62 7.37 -50.35
C THR A 15 2.65 7.51 -49.18
N TYR A 16 2.01 8.67 -49.12
CA TYR A 16 1.02 9.05 -48.11
C TYR A 16 -0.32 8.39 -48.44
N GLN A 17 -0.89 7.63 -47.51
CA GLN A 17 -2.26 7.11 -47.56
C GLN A 17 -2.95 7.52 -46.25
N PRO A 18 -4.01 8.34 -46.27
CA PRO A 18 -4.74 8.71 -45.06
C PRO A 18 -5.89 7.72 -44.83
N TYR A 19 -5.88 7.04 -43.68
CA TYR A 19 -7.04 6.31 -43.16
C TYR A 19 -7.56 6.98 -41.88
N PRO A 20 -8.89 7.06 -41.69
CA PRO A 20 -9.53 7.83 -40.65
C PRO A 20 -9.60 7.01 -39.35
N TYR A 21 -9.15 7.58 -38.25
CA TYR A 21 -9.27 6.98 -36.92
C TYR A 21 -10.15 7.90 -36.07
N TYR A 22 -11.42 7.50 -35.93
CA TYR A 22 -12.16 7.80 -34.71
C TYR A 22 -11.47 7.03 -33.60
N ASP A 23 -10.84 7.73 -32.66
CA ASP A 23 -10.68 7.16 -31.33
C ASP A 23 -10.67 8.25 -30.29
N THR A 24 -11.67 8.10 -29.44
CA THR A 24 -11.83 8.72 -28.14
C THR A 24 -10.47 8.91 -27.45
N ARG A 25 -10.15 10.17 -27.16
CA ARG A 25 -9.10 10.52 -26.21
C ARG A 25 -9.50 10.03 -24.82
N SER A 26 -9.32 8.74 -24.59
CA SER A 26 -9.20 8.18 -23.26
C SER A 26 -7.90 8.75 -22.71
N TYR A 27 -8.04 9.70 -21.79
CA TYR A 27 -6.92 10.19 -20.99
C TYR A 27 -6.24 8.96 -20.36
N PRO A 28 -4.95 8.71 -20.61
CA PRO A 28 -4.23 7.73 -19.81
C PRO A 28 -4.13 8.33 -18.41
N THR A 29 -5.00 7.84 -17.52
CA THR A 29 -4.81 8.00 -16.08
C THR A 29 -3.49 7.31 -15.76
N ASN A 30 -2.44 8.11 -15.67
CA ASN A 30 -1.13 7.69 -15.19
C ASN A 30 -1.28 7.23 -13.74
N LEU A 31 -1.64 5.96 -13.57
CA LEU A 31 -1.50 5.20 -12.34
C LEU A 31 -0.01 5.15 -12.00
N TYR A 32 0.45 6.09 -11.17
CA TYR A 32 1.73 5.99 -10.48
C TYR A 32 1.67 4.79 -9.52
N ARG A 33 1.81 3.58 -10.08
CA ARG A 33 2.05 2.36 -9.31
C ARG A 33 3.41 2.54 -8.65
N GLN A 34 3.43 2.88 -7.36
CA GLN A 34 4.67 2.96 -6.61
C GLN A 34 5.36 1.60 -6.68
N GLN A 35 6.53 1.56 -7.31
CA GLN A 35 7.29 0.33 -7.48
C GLN A 35 7.75 -0.17 -6.10
N PRO A 36 7.57 -1.47 -5.78
CA PRO A 36 8.06 -2.02 -4.52
C PRO A 36 9.57 -1.86 -4.40
N ILE A 37 10.02 -1.35 -3.26
CA ILE A 37 11.44 -1.17 -2.93
C ILE A 37 11.90 -2.40 -2.17
N SER A 38 12.88 -3.12 -2.71
CA SER A 38 13.50 -4.24 -1.99
C SER A 38 14.32 -3.75 -0.80
N GLY A 39 14.19 -4.43 0.33
CA GLY A 39 14.82 -4.05 1.58
C GLY A 39 14.92 -5.19 2.59
N GLN A 40 15.26 -4.81 3.83
CA GLN A 40 15.36 -5.73 4.96
C GLN A 40 14.52 -5.25 6.14
N ALA A 41 13.91 -6.18 6.84
CA ALA A 41 13.30 -5.90 8.14
C ALA A 41 14.11 -6.54 9.26
N THR A 42 14.34 -5.77 10.32
CA THR A 42 14.70 -6.29 11.65
C THR A 42 13.54 -6.07 12.61
N TRP A 43 13.69 -6.44 13.89
CA TRP A 43 12.68 -6.15 14.90
C TRP A 43 13.24 -5.55 16.20
N THR A 44 12.37 -4.85 16.92
CA THR A 44 12.61 -4.28 18.26
C THR A 44 11.38 -4.45 19.15
N GLU A 45 11.56 -4.40 20.47
CA GLU A 45 10.45 -4.29 21.45
C GLU A 45 9.90 -2.86 21.54
N GLY A 46 10.52 -1.92 20.81
CA GLY A 46 10.24 -0.50 20.94
C GLY A 46 10.99 0.15 22.11
N GLY A 47 10.89 1.47 22.19
CA GLY A 47 11.47 2.31 23.24
C GLY A 47 10.43 3.26 23.83
N THR A 48 10.80 3.98 24.89
CA THR A 48 9.88 4.89 25.60
C THR A 48 9.65 6.22 24.89
N VAL A 49 10.59 6.64 24.04
CA VAL A 49 10.51 7.90 23.29
C VAL A 49 10.81 7.62 21.84
N THR A 50 9.97 8.14 20.95
CA THR A 50 10.18 8.09 19.51
C THR A 50 10.39 9.49 18.96
N GLN A 51 11.16 9.61 17.87
CA GLN A 51 11.38 10.90 17.23
C GLN A 51 10.12 11.50 16.60
N CYS A 52 9.10 10.68 16.33
CA CYS A 52 7.84 11.13 15.74
C CYS A 52 6.77 11.53 16.77
N GLY A 53 7.00 11.30 18.07
CA GLY A 53 5.99 11.54 19.11
C GLY A 53 4.81 10.56 19.10
N ILE A 54 4.89 9.48 18.30
CA ILE A 54 3.88 8.41 18.22
C ILE A 54 4.42 7.19 18.98
N PRO A 55 3.68 6.61 19.94
CA PRO A 55 4.18 5.49 20.72
C PRO A 55 4.26 4.21 19.89
N TRP A 56 5.18 3.31 20.23
CA TRP A 56 5.30 1.99 19.59
C TRP A 56 4.05 1.12 19.72
N SER A 57 3.24 1.34 20.76
CA SER A 57 1.95 0.67 20.98
C SER A 57 0.82 1.15 20.07
N HIS A 58 1.03 2.23 19.32
CA HIS A 58 0.05 2.73 18.36
C HIS A 58 -0.30 1.65 17.33
N ASN A 59 -1.52 1.70 16.79
CA ASN A 59 -2.01 0.78 15.76
C ASN A 59 -1.75 -0.71 16.10
N GLU A 60 -2.04 -1.10 17.35
CA GLU A 60 -1.82 -2.46 17.87
C GLU A 60 -0.38 -2.98 17.66
N TYR A 61 0.61 -2.10 17.81
CA TYR A 61 2.01 -2.38 17.57
C TYR A 61 2.37 -2.73 16.12
N MET A 62 1.54 -2.36 15.15
CA MET A 62 1.88 -2.37 13.73
C MET A 62 2.65 -1.10 13.37
N THR A 63 3.83 -0.98 13.96
CA THR A 63 4.67 0.21 13.95
C THR A 63 6.11 -0.13 13.56
N ALA A 64 6.83 0.86 13.06
CA ALA A 64 8.18 0.70 12.57
C ALA A 64 9.04 1.95 12.76
N ALA A 65 10.36 1.73 12.84
CA ALA A 65 11.36 2.77 12.71
C ALA A 65 12.08 2.67 11.36
N VAL A 66 12.44 3.83 10.82
CA VAL A 66 13.16 3.98 9.54
C VAL A 66 14.46 4.76 9.75
N GLY A 67 15.37 4.73 8.78
CA GLY A 67 16.55 5.60 8.81
C GLY A 67 16.18 7.08 8.67
N THR A 68 16.94 7.97 9.31
CA THR A 68 16.77 9.43 9.17
C THR A 68 16.95 9.92 7.73
N ASN A 69 17.71 9.19 6.92
CA ASN A 69 18.01 9.51 5.52
C ASN A 69 17.08 8.76 4.54
N THR A 70 15.91 8.32 5.01
CA THR A 70 14.88 7.69 4.16
C THR A 70 13.89 8.72 3.62
N PRO A 71 13.19 8.44 2.50
CA PRO A 71 12.06 9.24 2.07
C PRO A 71 10.84 9.08 2.98
N TYR A 72 10.86 8.15 3.95
CA TYR A 72 9.71 7.83 4.78
C TYR A 72 9.50 8.87 5.89
N ARG A 73 8.25 9.26 6.10
CA ARG A 73 7.84 10.32 7.03
C ARG A 73 7.23 9.75 8.30
N CYS A 74 7.36 10.49 9.40
CA CYS A 74 6.62 10.19 10.62
C CYS A 74 5.11 10.13 10.34
N GLY A 75 4.42 9.13 10.88
CA GLY A 75 2.99 8.87 10.64
C GLY A 75 2.67 8.25 9.28
N GLN A 76 3.65 8.11 8.39
CA GLN A 76 3.43 7.47 7.09
C GLN A 76 3.17 5.97 7.29
N THR A 77 2.17 5.45 6.58
CA THR A 77 1.94 4.01 6.50
C THR A 77 2.72 3.39 5.35
N LEU A 78 3.41 2.29 5.63
CA LEU A 78 4.16 1.49 4.66
C LEU A 78 3.51 0.11 4.55
N LYS A 79 3.35 -0.37 3.32
CA LYS A 79 2.98 -1.76 3.06
C LYS A 79 4.25 -2.58 2.96
N ILE A 80 4.36 -3.60 3.82
CA ILE A 80 5.54 -4.46 3.94
C ILE A 80 5.16 -5.89 3.56
N ARG A 81 5.91 -6.47 2.61
CA ARG A 81 5.73 -7.86 2.16
C ARG A 81 6.94 -8.71 2.52
N ASN A 82 6.72 -9.89 3.10
CA ASN A 82 7.76 -10.86 3.40
C ASN A 82 8.07 -11.70 2.16
N VAL A 83 9.22 -11.44 1.53
CA VAL A 83 9.65 -12.19 0.34
C VAL A 83 10.62 -13.33 0.68
N SER A 84 10.96 -13.51 1.97
CA SER A 84 11.77 -14.63 2.45
C SER A 84 10.97 -15.89 2.77
N SER A 85 9.63 -15.82 2.78
CA SER A 85 8.74 -16.94 3.10
C SER A 85 8.19 -17.61 1.84
N ALA A 86 8.04 -18.93 1.87
CA ALA A 86 7.31 -19.69 0.84
C ALA A 86 5.82 -19.30 0.74
N ASN A 87 5.26 -18.73 1.82
CA ASN A 87 3.94 -18.12 1.85
C ASN A 87 4.10 -16.64 2.21
N PRO A 88 4.25 -15.74 1.23
CA PRO A 88 4.43 -14.31 1.46
C PRO A 88 3.22 -13.74 2.19
N LYS A 89 3.49 -13.04 3.30
CA LYS A 89 2.49 -12.24 4.01
C LYS A 89 2.78 -10.77 3.80
N GLU A 90 1.74 -9.96 3.93
CA GLU A 90 1.80 -8.51 3.83
C GLU A 90 1.15 -7.89 5.06
N ILE A 91 1.72 -6.80 5.55
CA ILE A 91 1.15 -6.00 6.63
C ILE A 91 1.28 -4.50 6.30
N LEU A 92 0.47 -3.70 6.96
CA LEU A 92 0.60 -2.25 6.98
C LEU A 92 1.24 -1.84 8.30
N VAL A 93 2.27 -1.00 8.26
CA VAL A 93 2.93 -0.48 9.46
C VAL A 93 3.07 1.03 9.40
N GLU A 94 2.97 1.68 10.54
CA GLU A 94 3.13 3.12 10.66
C GLU A 94 4.56 3.48 11.11
N VAL A 95 5.15 4.49 10.48
CA VAL A 95 6.47 4.99 10.85
C VAL A 95 6.34 5.84 12.11
N VAL A 96 6.79 5.29 13.22
CA VAL A 96 6.71 5.94 14.54
C VAL A 96 8.05 6.47 15.02
N ASP A 97 9.18 6.06 14.42
CA ASP A 97 10.50 6.48 14.88
C ASP A 97 11.51 6.60 13.73
N ARG A 98 12.57 7.39 13.99
CA ARG A 98 13.67 7.62 13.05
C ARG A 98 15.00 7.34 13.72
N VAL A 99 15.79 6.45 13.14
CA VAL A 99 17.05 5.99 13.73
C VAL A 99 18.23 6.52 12.91
N PRO A 100 19.14 7.32 13.52
CA PRO A 100 20.36 7.76 12.86
C PRO A 100 21.24 6.58 12.44
N GLY A 101 21.82 6.64 11.24
CA GLY A 101 22.72 5.60 10.72
C GLY A 101 22.03 4.31 10.27
N PHE A 102 20.69 4.22 10.33
CA PHE A 102 19.95 3.08 9.79
C PHE A 102 19.93 3.14 8.25
N PRO A 103 20.20 2.03 7.54
CA PRO A 103 20.22 2.02 6.08
C PRO A 103 18.88 2.44 5.45
N PRO A 104 18.87 3.11 4.29
CA PRO A 104 17.64 3.62 3.70
C PRO A 104 16.56 2.56 3.39
N ASN A 105 16.99 1.36 3.01
CA ASN A 105 16.10 0.24 2.69
C ASN A 105 16.02 -0.78 3.82
N ARG A 106 16.32 -0.37 5.06
CA ARG A 106 16.13 -1.21 6.25
C ARG A 106 15.08 -0.58 7.16
N ILE A 107 14.13 -1.40 7.58
CA ILE A 107 13.06 -1.03 8.50
C ILE A 107 13.22 -1.83 9.78
N ASN A 108 13.04 -1.19 10.94
CA ASN A 108 13.00 -1.87 12.23
C ASN A 108 11.55 -1.99 12.68
N LEU A 109 10.96 -3.16 12.51
CA LEU A 109 9.57 -3.41 12.87
C LEU A 109 9.43 -3.57 14.38
N HIS A 110 8.27 -3.24 14.95
CA HIS A 110 7.94 -3.77 16.26
C HIS A 110 7.86 -5.30 16.20
N ARG A 111 8.20 -6.00 17.28
CA ARG A 111 8.18 -7.47 17.34
C ARG A 111 6.84 -8.07 16.89
N ASN A 112 5.72 -7.46 17.29
CA ASN A 112 4.38 -7.90 16.88
C ASN A 112 4.16 -7.76 15.38
N ALA A 113 4.54 -6.63 14.77
CA ALA A 113 4.51 -6.44 13.33
C ALA A 113 5.38 -7.49 12.61
N PHE A 114 6.60 -7.74 13.12
CA PHE A 114 7.50 -8.74 12.56
C PHE A 114 6.87 -10.16 12.57
N ARG A 115 6.18 -10.53 13.65
CA ARG A 115 5.44 -11.79 13.74
C ARG A 115 4.20 -11.82 12.84
N ALA A 116 3.45 -10.73 12.76
CA ALA A 116 2.26 -10.61 11.91
C ALA A 116 2.62 -10.78 10.42
N LEU A 117 3.81 -10.30 10.03
CA LEU A 117 4.44 -10.51 8.73
C LEU A 117 4.87 -11.98 8.46
N GLY A 118 4.56 -12.90 9.38
CA GLY A 118 4.88 -14.32 9.29
C GLY A 118 6.35 -14.65 9.55
N ALA A 119 7.12 -13.72 10.10
CA ALA A 119 8.54 -13.92 10.35
C ALA A 119 8.79 -14.50 11.75
N ASN A 120 9.77 -15.40 11.85
CA ASN A 120 10.23 -15.92 13.14
C ASN A 120 11.26 -14.94 13.73
N PRO A 121 11.04 -14.35 14.93
CA PRO A 121 11.98 -13.41 15.53
C PRO A 121 13.41 -13.95 15.70
N SER A 122 13.59 -15.27 15.80
CA SER A 122 14.91 -15.90 15.87
C SER A 122 15.77 -15.72 14.61
N LEU A 123 15.16 -15.39 13.46
CA LEU A 123 15.91 -15.07 12.24
C LEU A 123 16.61 -13.71 12.32
N GLY A 124 16.09 -12.80 13.15
CA GLY A 124 16.63 -11.45 13.36
C GLY A 124 16.40 -10.50 12.19
N VAL A 125 16.77 -10.90 10.96
CA VAL A 125 16.65 -10.11 9.74
C VAL A 125 15.96 -10.93 8.65
N ILE A 126 15.02 -10.33 7.91
CA ILE A 126 14.39 -10.93 6.73
C ILE A 126 14.41 -9.98 5.54
N ASN A 127 14.31 -10.52 4.33
CA ASN A 127 14.14 -9.71 3.13
C ASN A 127 12.67 -9.36 2.94
N ILE A 128 12.42 -8.10 2.59
CA ILE A 128 11.08 -7.55 2.41
C ILE A 128 11.00 -6.72 1.13
N GLU A 129 9.77 -6.49 0.70
CA GLU A 129 9.45 -5.38 -0.20
C GLU A 129 8.67 -4.32 0.57
N ILE A 130 8.98 -3.06 0.27
CA ILE A 130 8.39 -1.87 0.87
C ILE A 130 7.68 -1.13 -0.24
N VAL A 131 6.37 -1.01 -0.13
CA VAL A 131 5.62 -0.07 -0.94
C VAL A 131 5.28 1.08 -0.01
N PRO A 132 5.82 2.30 -0.24
CA PRO A 132 5.27 3.47 0.43
C PRO A 132 3.79 3.49 0.04
N SER A 133 2.90 3.36 1.02
CA SER A 133 1.50 3.58 0.69
C SER A 133 1.43 5.03 0.26
N PRO A 134 0.88 5.37 -0.93
CA PRO A 134 0.58 6.76 -1.21
C PRO A 134 -0.19 7.30 -0.02
N GLU A 135 0.15 8.53 0.34
CA GLU A 135 -0.49 9.40 1.33
C GLU A 135 -1.95 9.67 0.90
N VAL A 136 -2.70 8.65 0.50
CA VAL A 136 -4.14 8.64 0.58
C VAL A 136 -4.38 8.34 2.04
N GLU A 137 -4.70 9.38 2.79
CA GLU A 137 -5.21 9.31 4.16
C GLU A 137 -6.12 8.08 4.28
N LEU A 138 -5.55 6.96 4.74
CA LEU A 138 -6.31 5.91 5.39
C LEU A 138 -6.69 6.53 6.73
N GLU A 139 -7.64 7.46 6.68
CA GLU A 139 -8.44 7.88 7.81
C GLU A 139 -8.78 6.61 8.61
N GLU A 140 -8.71 6.68 9.94
CA GLU A 140 -8.60 5.52 10.85
C GLU A 140 -9.56 4.36 10.50
N TRP A 141 -10.76 4.69 10.03
CA TRP A 141 -11.80 3.72 9.67
C TRP A 141 -11.56 2.93 8.38
N GLY A 142 -10.78 3.46 7.42
CA GLY A 142 -10.46 2.75 6.18
C GLY A 142 -9.67 1.47 6.42
N LYS A 143 -8.82 1.43 7.46
CA LYS A 143 -8.09 0.22 7.88
C LYS A 143 -9.03 -0.84 8.44
N TYR A 144 -9.98 -0.44 9.28
CA TYR A 144 -10.97 -1.36 9.85
C TYR A 144 -11.88 -1.93 8.77
N LEU A 145 -12.40 -1.08 7.88
CA LEU A 145 -13.25 -1.50 6.78
C LEU A 145 -12.52 -2.39 5.78
N LEU A 146 -11.21 -2.18 5.58
CA LEU A 146 -10.38 -3.09 4.80
C LEU A 146 -10.36 -4.51 5.40
N ALA A 147 -10.09 -4.62 6.72
CA ALA A 147 -10.06 -5.90 7.41
C ALA A 147 -11.43 -6.62 7.37
N VAL A 148 -12.51 -5.86 7.57
CA VAL A 148 -13.89 -6.37 7.46
C VAL A 148 -14.17 -6.87 6.03
N THR A 149 -13.75 -6.13 5.01
CA THR A 149 -13.92 -6.51 3.60
C THR A 149 -13.15 -7.81 3.29
N GLN A 150 -11.90 -7.94 3.74
CA GLN A 150 -11.12 -9.17 3.54
C GLN A 150 -11.75 -10.39 4.23
N ALA A 151 -12.37 -10.21 5.40
CA ALA A 151 -13.08 -11.27 6.10
C ALA A 151 -14.39 -11.68 5.39
N ALA A 152 -15.12 -10.72 4.82
CA ALA A 152 -16.36 -10.96 4.11
C ALA A 152 -16.16 -11.61 2.73
N TYR A 153 -15.04 -11.34 2.06
CA TYR A 153 -14.71 -11.88 0.74
C TYR A 153 -13.44 -12.76 0.78
N PRO A 154 -13.50 -13.92 1.45
CA PRO A 154 -12.34 -14.80 1.56
C PRO A 154 -11.88 -15.29 0.17
N GLY A 155 -10.57 -15.18 -0.07
CA GLY A 155 -9.95 -15.57 -1.35
C GLY A 155 -9.94 -14.49 -2.42
N TYR A 156 -10.50 -13.31 -2.15
CA TYR A 156 -10.29 -12.11 -2.97
C TYR A 156 -9.13 -11.28 -2.42
N ASN A 157 -8.31 -10.75 -3.33
CA ASN A 157 -7.26 -9.80 -3.00
C ASN A 157 -7.80 -8.38 -3.19
N VAL A 158 -7.61 -7.52 -2.18
CA VAL A 158 -7.88 -6.09 -2.33
C VAL A 158 -6.75 -5.49 -3.16
N THR A 159 -7.09 -5.05 -4.37
CA THR A 159 -6.14 -4.50 -5.36
C THR A 159 -6.08 -2.99 -5.34
N ASP A 160 -7.14 -2.33 -4.89
CA ASP A 160 -7.19 -0.88 -4.75
C ASP A 160 -8.11 -0.49 -3.59
N TYR A 161 -7.90 0.69 -3.04
CA TYR A 161 -8.79 1.30 -2.08
C TYR A 161 -8.79 2.81 -2.25
N LYS A 162 -9.92 3.46 -1.99
CA LYS A 162 -10.01 4.92 -1.98
C LYS A 162 -10.99 5.41 -0.93
N PHE A 163 -10.66 6.55 -0.35
CA PHE A 163 -11.62 7.33 0.41
C PHE A 163 -12.58 8.03 -0.57
N VAL A 164 -13.88 7.89 -0.32
CA VAL A 164 -14.93 8.48 -1.15
C VAL A 164 -15.41 9.80 -0.55
N GLY A 165 -15.52 9.87 0.77
CA GLY A 165 -15.93 11.11 1.43
C GLY A 165 -16.37 10.95 2.87
N ARG A 166 -16.46 12.10 3.54
CA ARG A 166 -16.97 12.26 4.91
C ARG A 166 -18.17 13.18 4.92
N SER A 167 -19.20 12.84 5.68
CA SER A 167 -20.37 13.68 5.91
C SER A 167 -20.83 13.64 7.35
N GLU A 168 -21.34 14.73 7.88
CA GLU A 168 -22.04 14.72 9.17
C GLU A 168 -23.45 14.18 8.97
N VAL A 169 -23.83 13.16 9.75
CA VAL A 169 -25.14 12.50 9.64
C VAL A 169 -26.07 12.83 10.80
N ALA A 170 -25.53 13.29 11.92
CA ALA A 170 -26.24 13.79 13.09
C ALA A 170 -25.29 14.64 13.96
N PRO A 171 -25.78 15.39 14.96
CA PRO A 171 -24.91 16.05 15.93
C PRO A 171 -23.93 15.06 16.56
N ASN A 172 -22.65 15.41 16.55
CA ASN A 172 -21.54 14.57 17.01
C ASN A 172 -21.38 13.23 16.27
N GLN A 173 -21.96 13.05 15.08
CA GLN A 173 -21.79 11.83 14.28
C GLN A 173 -21.34 12.14 12.87
N ALA A 174 -20.29 11.47 12.44
CA ALA A 174 -19.81 11.53 11.08
C ALA A 174 -19.87 10.16 10.42
N ARG A 175 -20.19 10.15 9.13
CA ARG A 175 -20.03 9.02 8.23
C ARG A 175 -18.76 9.20 7.42
N GLN A 176 -17.95 8.16 7.31
CA GLN A 176 -16.91 8.05 6.28
C GLN A 176 -17.25 6.90 5.33
N THR A 177 -16.93 7.11 4.06
CA THR A 177 -17.20 6.16 2.97
C THR A 177 -15.90 5.83 2.25
N TYR A 178 -15.71 4.55 1.98
CA TYR A 178 -14.55 4.00 1.28
C TYR A 178 -15.01 3.06 0.17
N GLU A 179 -14.19 2.91 -0.85
CA GLU A 179 -14.36 1.92 -1.90
C GLU A 179 -13.12 1.04 -1.95
N PHE A 180 -13.34 -0.27 -2.03
CA PHE A 180 -12.31 -1.30 -2.13
C PHE A 180 -12.52 -2.05 -3.44
N VAL A 181 -11.50 -2.09 -4.28
CA VAL A 181 -11.50 -2.94 -5.46
C VAL A 181 -10.92 -4.27 -5.06
N ILE A 182 -11.71 -5.34 -5.20
CA ILE A 182 -11.30 -6.70 -4.87
C ILE A 182 -11.28 -7.56 -6.12
N SER A 183 -10.33 -8.49 -6.19
CA SER A 183 -10.14 -9.36 -7.35
C SER A 183 -9.78 -10.78 -6.97
N ARG A 184 -10.27 -11.73 -7.77
CA ARG A 184 -9.89 -13.14 -7.75
C ARG A 184 -9.89 -13.66 -9.18
N ASP A 185 -8.74 -14.17 -9.61
CA ASP A 185 -8.52 -14.63 -10.98
C ASP A 185 -8.89 -13.55 -12.02
N GLN A 186 -9.95 -13.79 -12.82
CA GLN A 186 -10.46 -12.83 -13.81
C GLN A 186 -11.68 -12.04 -13.32
N HIS A 187 -12.10 -12.22 -12.06
CA HIS A 187 -13.25 -11.53 -11.49
C HIS A 187 -12.79 -10.35 -10.63
N GLN A 188 -13.26 -9.15 -10.97
CA GLN A 188 -12.99 -7.91 -10.25
C GLN A 188 -14.32 -7.24 -9.91
N MET A 189 -14.46 -6.77 -8.68
CA MET A 189 -15.64 -6.04 -8.21
C MET A 189 -15.25 -4.94 -7.23
N THR A 190 -16.17 -4.01 -7.02
CA THR A 190 -15.99 -2.90 -6.07
C THR A 190 -16.91 -3.11 -4.88
N VAL A 191 -16.35 -2.96 -3.68
CA VAL A 191 -17.07 -3.02 -2.41
C VAL A 191 -17.00 -1.63 -1.78
N GLN A 192 -18.16 -1.05 -1.48
CA GLN A 192 -18.24 0.18 -0.71
C GLN A 192 -18.37 -0.15 0.78
N GLY A 193 -17.51 0.43 1.61
CA GLY A 193 -17.60 0.37 3.06
C GLY A 193 -18.01 1.72 3.63
N ASN A 194 -18.97 1.72 4.55
CA ASN A 194 -19.39 2.89 5.30
C ASN A 194 -19.17 2.66 6.79
N VAL A 195 -18.77 3.71 7.50
CA VAL A 195 -18.66 3.74 8.96
C VAL A 195 -19.31 4.99 9.50
N ILE A 196 -20.15 4.85 10.51
CA ILE A 196 -20.71 5.95 11.29
C ILE A 196 -20.06 5.89 12.68
N TYR A 197 -19.52 7.02 13.13
CA TYR A 197 -18.81 7.11 14.40
C TYR A 197 -19.17 8.40 15.14
N ASP A 198 -19.02 8.37 16.47
CA ASP A 198 -19.13 9.55 17.32
C ASP A 198 -17.86 10.41 17.21
N ILE A 199 -18.00 11.68 16.83
CA ILE A 199 -16.88 12.59 16.53
C ILE A 199 -16.06 12.92 17.80
N ASN A 200 -16.70 12.95 18.97
CA ASN A 200 -16.06 13.37 20.22
C ASN A 200 -15.25 12.25 20.86
N SER A 201 -15.78 11.03 20.83
CA SER A 201 -15.19 9.85 21.46
C SER A 201 -14.47 8.93 20.48
N ASN A 202 -14.61 9.19 19.18
CA ASN A 202 -14.09 8.38 18.09
C ASN A 202 -14.55 6.90 18.16
N ARG A 203 -15.76 6.66 18.66
CA ARG A 203 -16.34 5.32 18.80
C ARG A 203 -17.22 4.98 17.61
N VAL A 204 -17.07 3.78 17.06
CA VAL A 204 -17.96 3.26 16.02
C VAL A 204 -19.36 3.11 16.57
N ILE A 205 -20.32 3.67 15.83
CA ILE A 205 -21.75 3.50 16.07
C ILE A 205 -22.28 2.39 15.17
N SER A 206 -21.95 2.43 13.88
CA SER A 206 -22.29 1.39 12.93
C SER A 206 -21.31 1.33 11.76
N PHE A 207 -21.30 0.21 11.05
CA PHE A 207 -20.62 0.08 9.77
C PHE A 207 -21.40 -0.87 8.86
N ASP A 208 -21.22 -0.70 7.55
CA ASP A 208 -21.75 -1.61 6.54
C ASP A 208 -20.75 -1.75 5.39
N ILE A 209 -20.85 -2.87 4.69
CA ILE A 209 -20.15 -3.13 3.43
C ILE A 209 -21.17 -3.62 2.40
N LYS A 210 -21.03 -3.22 1.15
CA LYS A 210 -21.89 -3.66 0.05
C LYS A 210 -21.13 -3.68 -1.27
N GLU A 211 -21.48 -4.61 -2.15
CA GLU A 211 -21.05 -4.57 -3.54
C GLU A 211 -21.74 -3.40 -4.27
N VAL A 212 -21.05 -2.76 -5.22
CA VAL A 212 -21.54 -1.63 -6.02
C VAL A 212 -21.28 -1.83 -7.51
#